data_AF-M0HUF2-F1
#
_entry.id   AF-M0HUF2-F1
#
_cell.length_a   1.000
_cell.length_b   1.000
_cell.length_c   1.000
_cell.angle_alpha   90.00
_cell.angle_beta   90.00
_cell.angle_gamma   90.00
#
_symmetry.space_group_name_H-M   'P 1'
#
loop_
_entity.id
_entity.type
_entity.pdbx_description
1 polymer ?
#
loop_
_entity_poly.entity_id
_entity_poly.type
_entity_poly.pdbx_seq_one_letter_code
_entity_poly.pdbx_strand_id
1 'polypeptide(L)'
;MADETTFATLAAVTVTASLPFYLYGAWIMIDAETVSWDVLVYHLKIIFPGLILNTVPVVTWMLPRLFEQLSGLTALHAILGLQAYAMLVFALTGIVRIFQVKWKADLYRDPDQDIALDDLHENMGAWRGRLRVGVLGYVIFWFLAWILGVYRYVTGYILV
;
A
#
# COMPACT_ATOMS: atom_id res chain seq x y z
N MET A 1 -16.33 27.35 3.16
CA MET A 1 -16.12 26.60 4.42
C MET A 1 -16.85 25.26 4.44
N ALA A 2 -18.17 25.21 4.15
CA ALA A 2 -18.91 23.94 4.14
C ALA A 2 -18.36 22.90 3.13
N ASP A 3 -17.99 23.35 1.92
CA ASP A 3 -17.45 22.47 0.87
C ASP A 3 -16.05 21.92 1.22
N GLU A 4 -15.15 22.81 1.65
CA GLU A 4 -13.78 22.49 2.06
C GLU A 4 -13.72 21.49 3.23
N THR A 5 -14.56 21.70 4.26
CA THR A 5 -14.67 20.79 5.42
C THR A 5 -15.28 19.46 5.02
N THR A 6 -16.21 19.45 4.06
CA THR A 6 -16.82 18.23 3.53
C THR A 6 -15.77 17.37 2.83
N PHE A 7 -14.97 17.95 1.94
CA PHE A 7 -13.89 17.21 1.27
C PHE A 7 -12.81 16.72 2.24
N ALA A 8 -12.42 17.55 3.22
CA ALA A 8 -11.48 17.14 4.26
C ALA A 8 -12.02 15.95 5.08
N THR A 9 -13.31 15.98 5.42
CA THR A 9 -13.99 14.88 6.14
C THR A 9 -14.07 13.62 5.28
N LEU A 10 -14.44 13.73 4.01
CA LEU A 10 -14.45 12.60 3.09
C LEU A 10 -13.05 11.98 2.98
N ALA A 11 -12.01 12.79 2.79
CA ALA A 11 -10.63 12.31 2.72
C ALA A 11 -10.23 11.60 4.02
N ALA A 12 -10.50 12.20 5.18
CA ALA A 12 -10.20 11.58 6.47
C ALA A 12 -10.92 10.23 6.66
N VAL A 13 -12.21 10.15 6.33
CA VAL A 13 -13.02 8.93 6.46
C VAL A 13 -12.53 7.84 5.51
N THR A 14 -12.35 8.17 4.23
CA THR A 14 -11.93 7.20 3.19
C THR A 14 -10.53 6.66 3.45
N VAL A 15 -9.56 7.53 3.76
CA VAL A 15 -8.20 7.10 4.14
C VAL A 15 -8.26 6.25 5.42
N THR A 16 -9.03 6.64 6.43
CA THR A 16 -9.17 5.83 7.66
C THR A 16 -9.82 4.48 7.38
N ALA A 17 -10.82 4.42 6.49
CA ALA A 17 -11.46 3.17 6.09
C ALA A 17 -10.50 2.20 5.36
N SER A 18 -9.36 2.68 4.84
CA SER A 18 -8.33 1.83 4.25
C SER A 18 -7.48 1.07 5.29
N LEU A 19 -7.46 1.51 6.56
CA LEU A 19 -6.68 0.93 7.65
C LEU A 19 -6.82 -0.60 7.80
N PRO A 20 -8.04 -1.18 7.93
CA PRO A 20 -8.18 -2.63 8.11
C PRO A 20 -7.61 -3.43 6.94
N PHE A 21 -7.71 -2.91 5.70
CA PHE A 21 -7.17 -3.58 4.52
C PHE A 21 -5.65 -3.64 4.55
N TYR A 22 -4.98 -2.59 5.02
CA TYR A 22 -3.52 -2.58 5.13
C TYR A 22 -3.00 -3.42 6.28
N LEU A 23 -3.64 -3.36 7.45
CA LEU A 23 -3.24 -4.20 8.58
C LEU A 23 -3.44 -5.68 8.26
N TYR A 24 -4.62 -6.06 7.74
CA TYR A 24 -4.90 -7.45 7.38
C TYR A 24 -4.07 -7.90 6.18
N GLY A 25 -3.89 -7.04 5.17
CA GLY A 25 -3.01 -7.30 4.04
C GLY A 25 -1.56 -7.57 4.45
N ALA A 26 -1.01 -6.75 5.35
CA ALA A 26 0.34 -6.96 5.87
C ALA A 26 0.46 -8.24 6.70
N TRP A 27 -0.54 -8.52 7.54
CA TRP A 27 -0.59 -9.76 8.32
C TRP A 27 -0.49 -11.00 7.42
N ILE A 28 -1.25 -11.07 6.32
CA ILE A 28 -1.17 -12.18 5.34
C ILE A 28 0.27 -12.41 4.84
N MET A 29 1.02 -11.34 4.60
CA MET A 29 2.39 -11.43 4.07
C MET A 29 3.44 -11.82 5.11
N ILE A 30 3.20 -11.47 6.38
CA ILE A 30 4.11 -11.75 7.50
C ILE A 30 3.89 -13.16 8.02
N ASP A 31 2.63 -13.58 8.14
CA ASP A 31 2.21 -14.86 8.72
C ASP A 31 2.55 -16.05 7.80
N ALA A 32 2.45 -15.86 6.48
CA ALA A 32 2.77 -16.92 5.53
C ALA A 32 4.25 -17.35 5.63
N GLU A 33 4.53 -18.64 5.79
CA GLU A 33 5.90 -19.16 5.74
C GLU A 33 6.52 -18.94 4.35
N THR A 34 5.78 -19.29 3.29
CA THR A 34 6.15 -19.04 1.90
C THR A 34 5.09 -18.18 1.20
N VAL A 35 5.51 -17.15 0.48
CA VAL A 35 4.58 -16.33 -0.34
C VAL A 35 4.33 -17.06 -1.65
N SER A 36 3.34 -17.95 -1.65
CA SER A 36 2.86 -18.61 -2.86
C SER A 36 2.07 -17.64 -3.73
N TRP A 37 1.75 -18.07 -4.95
CA TRP A 37 0.91 -17.29 -5.86
C TRP A 37 -0.48 -17.02 -5.27
N ASP A 38 -1.10 -18.02 -4.65
CA ASP A 38 -2.45 -17.87 -4.09
C ASP A 38 -2.46 -16.91 -2.89
N VAL A 39 -1.44 -16.97 -2.05
CA VAL A 39 -1.23 -16.00 -0.95
C VAL A 39 -1.06 -14.59 -1.52
N LEU A 40 -0.26 -14.42 -2.57
CA LEU A 40 -0.06 -13.14 -3.24
C LEU A 40 -1.37 -12.61 -3.84
N VAL A 41 -2.12 -13.42 -4.57
CA VAL A 41 -3.41 -13.02 -5.16
C VAL A 41 -4.43 -12.69 -4.08
N TYR A 42 -4.50 -13.47 -3.00
CA TYR A 42 -5.38 -13.20 -1.87
C TYR A 42 -5.03 -11.86 -1.20
N HIS A 43 -3.75 -11.63 -0.91
CA HIS A 43 -3.27 -10.35 -0.41
C HIS A 43 -3.67 -9.18 -1.32
N LEU A 44 -3.44 -9.31 -2.63
CA LEU A 44 -3.79 -8.26 -3.60
C LEU A 44 -5.29 -7.97 -3.60
N LYS A 45 -6.16 -8.99 -3.53
CA LYS A 45 -7.61 -8.81 -3.41
C LYS A 45 -8.00 -8.03 -2.16
N ILE A 46 -7.30 -8.24 -1.04
CA ILE A 46 -7.52 -7.53 0.22
C ILE A 46 -7.00 -6.08 0.14
N ILE A 47 -5.77 -5.85 -0.33
CA ILE A 47 -5.18 -4.51 -0.28
C ILE A 47 -5.75 -3.57 -1.35
N PHE A 48 -6.27 -4.09 -2.46
CA PHE A 48 -6.69 -3.28 -3.59
C PHE A 48 -7.83 -2.29 -3.25
N PRO A 49 -8.94 -2.68 -2.57
CA PRO A 49 -9.92 -1.73 -2.07
C PRO A 49 -9.30 -0.66 -1.16
N GLY A 50 -8.40 -1.05 -0.26
CA GLY A 50 -7.67 -0.12 0.61
C GLY A 50 -6.85 0.90 -0.19
N LEU A 51 -6.11 0.44 -1.21
CA LEU A 51 -5.36 1.30 -2.13
C LEU A 51 -6.25 2.31 -2.86
N ILE A 52 -7.45 1.92 -3.28
CA ILE A 52 -8.41 2.85 -3.90
C ILE A 52 -8.87 3.90 -2.88
N LEU A 53 -9.34 3.45 -1.71
CA LEU A 53 -9.84 4.31 -0.65
C LEU A 53 -8.80 5.35 -0.20
N ASN A 54 -7.53 4.99 -0.17
CA ASN A 54 -6.44 5.90 0.18
C ASN A 54 -5.99 6.78 -1.01
N THR A 55 -5.74 6.17 -2.16
CA THR A 55 -5.05 6.84 -3.27
C THR A 55 -5.93 7.84 -3.99
N VAL A 56 -7.24 7.58 -4.10
CA VAL A 56 -8.17 8.51 -4.77
C VAL A 56 -8.18 9.87 -4.06
N PRO A 57 -8.43 9.97 -2.74
CA PRO A 57 -8.31 11.25 -2.02
C PRO A 57 -6.93 11.89 -2.14
N VAL A 58 -5.86 11.09 -2.08
CA VAL A 58 -4.48 11.59 -2.19
C VAL A 58 -4.28 12.28 -3.53
N VAL A 59 -4.58 11.63 -4.66
CA VAL A 59 -4.26 12.18 -5.98
C VAL A 59 -5.24 13.26 -6.43
N THR A 60 -6.51 13.17 -6.03
CA THR A 60 -7.54 14.11 -6.48
C THR A 60 -7.65 15.37 -5.63
N TRP A 61 -7.26 15.31 -4.34
CA TRP A 61 -7.49 16.42 -3.41
C TRP A 61 -6.23 16.83 -2.63
N MET A 62 -5.48 15.88 -2.08
CA MET A 62 -4.35 16.21 -1.21
C MET A 62 -3.10 16.65 -2.00
N LEU A 63 -2.78 15.94 -3.08
CA LEU A 63 -1.59 16.16 -3.90
C LEU A 63 -1.60 17.53 -4.60
N PRO A 64 -2.71 18.00 -5.21
CA PRO A 64 -2.75 19.33 -5.82
C PRO A 64 -2.46 20.47 -4.82
N ARG A 65 -2.78 20.25 -3.54
CA ARG A 65 -2.65 21.24 -2.46
C ARG A 65 -1.35 21.09 -1.69
N LEU A 66 -0.50 20.14 -2.07
CA LEU A 66 0.68 19.77 -1.32
C LEU A 66 1.63 20.96 -1.13
N PHE A 67 1.96 21.64 -2.24
CA PHE A 67 2.95 22.72 -2.28
C PHE A 67 2.51 23.99 -1.55
N GLU A 68 1.20 24.22 -1.43
CA GLU A 68 0.64 25.36 -0.70
C GLU A 68 0.77 25.20 0.82
N GLN A 69 0.99 23.96 1.29
CA GLN A 69 0.91 23.62 2.70
C GLN A 69 2.24 23.10 3.27
N LEU A 70 3.34 23.13 2.53
CA LEU A 70 4.66 22.61 2.97
C LEU A 70 5.28 23.44 4.09
N SER A 71 4.76 23.29 5.31
CA SER A 71 5.35 23.84 6.53
C SER A 71 5.15 22.88 7.71
N GLY A 72 6.11 22.85 8.63
CA GLY A 72 6.03 22.07 9.87
C GLY A 72 5.59 20.62 9.69
N LEU A 73 4.54 20.23 10.42
CA LEU A 73 3.98 18.87 10.41
C LEU A 73 3.41 18.44 9.06
N THR A 74 3.00 19.37 8.19
CA THR A 74 2.52 19.04 6.85
C THR A 74 3.64 18.51 5.97
N ALA A 75 4.84 19.08 6.09
CA ALA A 75 6.00 18.60 5.35
C ALA A 75 6.38 17.18 5.79
N LEU A 76 6.34 16.89 7.09
CA LEU A 76 6.56 15.54 7.61
C LEU A 76 5.50 14.55 7.09
N HIS A 77 4.22 14.94 7.14
CA HIS A 77 3.11 14.14 6.59
C HIS A 77 3.32 13.83 5.09
N ALA A 78 3.74 14.82 4.30
CA ALA A 78 4.06 14.66 2.89
C ALA A 78 5.21 13.68 2.65
N ILE A 79 6.30 13.81 3.42
CA ILE A 79 7.46 12.92 3.33
C ILE A 79 7.06 11.49 3.66
N LEU A 80 6.32 11.27 4.76
CA LEU A 80 5.87 9.94 5.15
C LEU A 80 4.95 9.32 4.09
N GLY A 81 4.02 10.09 3.52
CA GLY A 81 3.17 9.64 2.42
C GLY A 81 3.99 9.25 1.19
N LEU A 82 4.97 10.06 0.81
CA LEU A 82 5.87 9.76 -0.31
C LEU A 82 6.69 8.49 -0.04
N GLN A 83 7.21 8.32 1.18
CA GLN A 83 7.95 7.10 1.56
C GLN A 83 7.05 5.87 1.52
N ALA A 84 5.77 5.97 1.91
CA ALA A 84 4.82 4.88 1.73
C ALA A 84 4.70 4.48 0.26
N TYR A 85 4.47 5.42 -0.66
CA TYR A 85 4.42 5.12 -2.09
C TYR A 85 5.74 4.57 -2.65
N ALA A 86 6.89 5.02 -2.15
CA ALA A 86 8.19 4.45 -2.51
C ALA A 86 8.29 2.97 -2.09
N MET A 87 7.82 2.63 -0.89
CA MET A 87 7.77 1.24 -0.41
C MET A 87 6.77 0.38 -1.20
N LEU A 88 5.65 0.97 -1.64
CA LEU A 88 4.71 0.29 -2.55
C LEU A 88 5.37 -0.03 -3.89
N VAL A 89 6.07 0.93 -4.49
CA VAL A 89 6.83 0.71 -5.74
C VAL A 89 7.89 -0.36 -5.52
N PHE A 90 8.61 -0.34 -4.40
CA PHE A 90 9.57 -1.36 -4.05
C PHE A 90 8.93 -2.77 -3.97
N ALA A 91 7.78 -2.91 -3.31
CA ALA A 91 7.01 -4.16 -3.29
C ALA A 91 6.63 -4.63 -4.70
N LEU A 92 6.15 -3.71 -5.54
CA LEU A 92 5.77 -3.98 -6.93
C LEU A 92 6.95 -4.51 -7.76
N THR A 93 8.18 -4.05 -7.51
CA THR A 93 9.37 -4.62 -8.20
C THR A 93 9.57 -6.11 -7.90
N GLY A 94 9.16 -6.59 -6.72
CA GLY A 94 9.13 -8.02 -6.40
C GLY A 94 8.03 -8.74 -7.17
N ILE A 95 6.81 -8.21 -7.12
CA ILE A 95 5.62 -8.78 -7.77
C ILE A 95 5.81 -8.95 -9.28
N VAL A 96 6.30 -7.91 -9.97
CA VAL A 96 6.50 -7.93 -11.42
C VAL A 96 7.46 -9.06 -11.82
N ARG A 97 8.52 -9.30 -11.05
CA ARG A 97 9.49 -10.37 -11.33
C ARG A 97 8.89 -11.76 -11.12
N ILE A 98 8.13 -11.95 -10.03
CA ILE A 98 7.40 -13.19 -9.76
C ILE A 98 6.41 -13.49 -10.91
N PHE A 99 5.68 -12.47 -11.36
CA PHE A 99 4.74 -12.59 -12.47
C PHE A 99 5.43 -12.93 -13.79
N GLN A 100 6.55 -12.26 -14.12
CA GLN A 100 7.33 -12.54 -15.34
C GLN A 100 7.81 -13.99 -15.41
N VAL A 101 8.27 -14.56 -14.30
CA VAL A 101 8.72 -15.96 -14.26
C VAL A 101 7.53 -16.91 -14.45
N LYS A 102 6.42 -16.68 -13.73
CA LYS A 102 5.22 -17.50 -13.89
C LYS A 102 4.68 -17.47 -15.32
N TRP A 103 4.70 -16.30 -15.97
CA TRP A 103 4.27 -16.14 -17.35
C TRP A 103 5.19 -16.85 -18.36
N LYS A 104 6.51 -16.78 -18.16
CA LYS A 104 7.49 -17.46 -19.03
C LYS A 104 7.48 -18.98 -18.92
N ALA A 105 7.06 -19.52 -17.78
CA ALA A 105 7.03 -20.96 -17.54
C ALA A 105 5.80 -21.68 -18.14
N ASP A 106 4.92 -20.97 -18.86
CA ASP A 106 3.67 -21.49 -19.45
C ASP A 106 2.76 -22.29 -18.49
N LEU A 107 2.89 -22.08 -17.18
CA LEU A 107 2.05 -22.65 -16.12
C LEU A 107 0.58 -22.17 -16.18
N TYR A 108 0.23 -21.38 -17.20
CA TYR A 108 -1.17 -21.06 -17.52
C TYR A 108 -1.84 -22.16 -18.34
N ARG A 109 -1.07 -23.01 -19.02
CA ARG A 109 -1.58 -24.04 -19.94
C ARG A 109 -1.84 -25.38 -19.27
N ASP A 110 -1.23 -25.62 -18.11
CA ASP A 110 -1.38 -26.86 -17.33
C ASP A 110 -1.34 -26.56 -15.80
N PRO A 111 -2.49 -26.19 -15.19
CA PRO A 111 -2.57 -25.72 -13.81
C PRO A 111 -2.33 -26.80 -12.74
N ASP A 112 -2.25 -28.08 -13.13
CA ASP A 112 -2.09 -29.23 -12.23
C ASP A 112 -0.61 -29.58 -11.93
N GLN A 113 0.34 -28.78 -12.41
CA GLN A 113 1.75 -28.97 -12.06
C GLN A 113 2.04 -28.38 -10.68
N ASP A 114 2.09 -29.27 -9.68
CA ASP A 114 2.49 -29.04 -8.29
C ASP A 114 4.02 -28.72 -8.18
N ILE A 115 4.51 -27.81 -9.01
CA ILE A 115 5.90 -27.36 -9.02
C ILE A 115 6.04 -26.21 -8.03
N ALA A 116 6.87 -26.39 -7.01
CA ALA A 116 7.20 -25.35 -6.06
C ALA A 116 7.80 -24.14 -6.81
N LEU A 117 7.24 -22.94 -6.58
CA LEU A 117 7.74 -21.68 -7.16
C LEU A 117 9.22 -21.41 -6.85
N ASP A 118 9.77 -22.05 -5.81
CA ASP A 118 11.19 -22.00 -5.46
C ASP A 118 12.11 -22.77 -6.42
N ASP A 119 11.58 -23.75 -7.15
CA ASP A 119 12.35 -24.52 -8.14
C ASP A 119 12.35 -23.84 -9.53
N LEU A 120 11.53 -22.80 -9.72
CA LEU A 120 11.39 -22.11 -11.01
C LEU A 120 12.48 -21.05 -11.26
N HIS A 121 13.04 -20.44 -10.21
CA HIS A 121 14.13 -19.47 -10.37
C HIS A 121 14.91 -19.26 -9.06
N GLU A 122 16.24 -19.30 -9.14
CA GLU A 122 17.18 -19.06 -8.02
C GLU A 122 16.94 -17.75 -7.22
N ASN A 123 16.29 -16.75 -7.82
CA ASN A 123 16.09 -15.42 -7.22
C ASN A 123 14.72 -15.24 -6.55
N MET A 124 13.88 -16.29 -6.50
CA MET A 124 12.51 -16.18 -6.01
C MET A 124 12.45 -15.72 -4.55
N GLY A 125 13.34 -16.24 -3.70
CA GLY A 125 13.49 -15.81 -2.30
C GLY A 125 13.79 -14.32 -2.16
N ALA A 126 14.71 -13.78 -2.97
CA ALA A 126 15.06 -12.36 -2.93
C ALA A 126 13.88 -11.46 -3.33
N TRP A 127 13.08 -11.88 -4.32
CA TRP A 127 11.94 -11.11 -4.79
C TRP A 127 10.77 -11.14 -3.79
N ARG A 128 10.52 -12.28 -3.13
CA ARG A 128 9.60 -12.37 -1.99
C ARG A 128 10.07 -11.51 -0.82
N GLY A 129 11.37 -11.47 -0.56
CA GLY A 129 11.96 -10.58 0.43
C GLY A 129 11.65 -9.11 0.15
N ARG A 130 11.85 -8.65 -1.08
CA ARG A 130 11.50 -7.26 -1.49
C ARG A 130 10.01 -6.98 -1.33
N LEU A 131 9.15 -7.94 -1.69
CA LEU A 131 7.71 -7.84 -1.50
C LEU A 131 7.35 -7.64 -0.02
N ARG A 132 7.85 -8.49 0.89
CA ARG A 132 7.55 -8.38 2.33
C ARG A 132 8.05 -7.08 2.94
N VAL A 133 9.30 -6.72 2.65
CA VAL A 133 9.89 -5.46 3.13
C VAL A 133 9.13 -4.26 2.59
N GLY A 134 8.74 -4.29 1.31
CA GLY A 134 7.92 -3.27 0.69
C GLY A 134 6.54 -3.12 1.34
N VAL A 135 5.84 -4.24 1.58
CA VAL A 135 4.52 -4.24 2.24
C VAL A 135 4.62 -3.73 3.67
N LEU A 136 5.56 -4.25 4.46
CA LEU A 136 5.74 -3.82 5.85
C LEU A 136 6.12 -2.33 5.93
N GLY A 137 7.07 -1.89 5.11
CA GLY A 137 7.47 -0.49 5.05
C GLY A 137 6.34 0.42 4.59
N TYR A 138 5.53 -0.01 3.61
CA TYR A 138 4.33 0.72 3.18
C TYR A 138 3.40 0.95 4.37
N VAL A 139 3.05 -0.11 5.12
CA VAL A 139 2.12 0.00 6.25
C VAL A 139 2.69 0.92 7.34
N ILE A 140 3.98 0.82 7.66
CA ILE A 140 4.61 1.67 8.68
C ILE A 140 4.53 3.15 8.28
N PHE A 141 5.03 3.50 7.10
CA PHE A 141 5.04 4.90 6.65
C PHE A 141 3.63 5.43 6.44
N TRP A 142 2.73 4.61 5.88
CA TRP A 142 1.34 4.97 5.71
C TRP A 142 0.65 5.20 7.06
N PHE A 143 0.90 4.36 8.08
CA PHE A 143 0.30 4.51 9.40
C PHE A 143 0.78 5.78 10.12
N LEU A 144 2.07 6.09 10.02
CA LEU A 144 2.62 7.34 10.55
C LEU A 144 2.04 8.56 9.83
N ALA A 145 1.91 8.50 8.50
CA ALA A 145 1.25 9.55 7.73
C ALA A 145 -0.22 9.68 8.16
N TRP A 146 -0.95 8.57 8.29
CA TRP A 146 -2.35 8.56 8.72
C TRP A 146 -2.54 9.23 10.08
N ILE A 147 -1.69 8.94 11.08
CA ILE A 147 -1.73 9.61 12.40
C ILE A 147 -1.62 11.13 12.24
N LEU A 148 -0.63 11.61 11.47
CA LEU A 148 -0.47 13.04 11.22
C LEU A 148 -1.64 13.63 10.43
N GLY A 149 -2.19 12.88 9.47
CA GLY A 149 -3.38 13.25 8.71
C GLY A 149 -4.61 13.46 9.60
N VAL A 150 -4.88 12.52 10.50
CA VAL A 150 -5.97 12.63 11.50
C VAL A 150 -5.72 13.82 12.42
N TYR A 151 -4.50 13.97 12.96
CA TYR A 151 -4.15 15.11 13.81
C TYR A 151 -4.42 16.45 13.10
N ARG A 152 -4.01 16.58 11.83
CA ARG A 152 -4.25 17.77 11.02
C ARG A 152 -5.74 18.00 10.73
N TYR A 153 -6.50 16.94 10.47
CA TYR A 153 -7.94 17.05 10.28
C TYR A 153 -8.64 17.56 11.55
N VAL A 154 -8.34 16.98 12.71
CA VAL A 154 -8.92 17.39 13.99
C VAL A 154 -8.56 18.85 14.32
N THR A 155 -7.28 19.21 14.22
CA THR A 155 -6.81 20.56 14.59
C THR A 155 -7.15 21.63 13.56
N GLY A 156 -7.34 21.27 12.29
CA GLY A 156 -7.61 22.22 11.21
C GLY A 156 -9.08 22.37 10.82
N TYR A 157 -9.94 21.39 11.18
CA TYR A 157 -11.34 21.36 10.73
C TYR A 157 -12.36 21.05 11.83
N ILE A 158 -11.97 20.47 12.97
CA ILE A 158 -12.90 20.15 14.08
C ILE A 158 -12.76 21.15 15.24
N LEU A 159 -11.53 21.49 15.61
CA LEU A 159 -11.23 22.33 16.78
C LEU A 159 -11.06 23.83 16.44
N VAL A 160 -11.36 24.22 15.19
CA VAL A 160 -11.29 25.59 14.67
C VAL A 160 -12.69 26.18 14.62
#